data_AF-R5TFS7-F1
#
_entry.id   AF-R5TFS7-F1
#
_cell.length_a   1.000
_cell.length_b   1.000
_cell.length_c   1.000
_cell.angle_alpha   90.00
_cell.angle_beta   90.00
_cell.angle_gamma   90.00
#
_symmetry.space_group_name_H-M   'P 1'
#
loop_
_entity.id
_entity.type
_entity.pdbx_description
1 polymer ?
#
loop_
_entity_poly.entity_id
_entity_poly.type
_entity_poly.pdbx_seq_one_letter_code
_entity_poly.pdbx_strand_id
1 'polypeptide(L)'
;MLKSFGKSAPSIGFAVVINQLMAALQRQNVRIPFENTTKWFIYSQQYRQDAIKDAQVLRSRGEQVELMPLTEQNTKAVYEKYAEENHIQDIIFYM
;
A
#
# COMPACT_ATOMS: atom_id res chain seq x y z
N MET A 1 -30.32 -8.05 -24.73
CA MET A 1 -30.16 -6.73 -24.11
C MET A 1 -30.06 -5.55 -25.11
N LEU A 2 -30.02 -5.75 -26.44
CA LEU A 2 -29.95 -4.65 -27.43
C LEU A 2 -31.26 -4.34 -28.19
N LYS A 3 -32.36 -5.07 -27.93
CA LYS A 3 -33.69 -4.73 -28.48
C LYS A 3 -34.25 -3.40 -27.94
N SER A 4 -33.74 -2.92 -26.82
CA SER A 4 -34.17 -1.68 -26.16
C SER A 4 -33.65 -0.40 -26.84
N PHE A 5 -32.70 -0.50 -27.79
CA PHE A 5 -32.02 0.64 -28.44
C PHE A 5 -32.12 0.63 -29.98
N GLY A 6 -33.14 -0.03 -30.55
CA GLY A 6 -33.54 0.20 -31.94
C GLY A 6 -32.76 -0.50 -33.05
N LYS A 7 -31.78 -1.38 -32.75
CA LYS A 7 -31.16 -2.27 -33.75
C LYS A 7 -31.05 -3.71 -33.27
N SER A 8 -31.58 -4.63 -34.08
CA SER A 8 -31.50 -6.06 -33.84
C SER A 8 -30.18 -6.61 -34.38
N ALA A 9 -29.09 -6.39 -33.63
CA ALA A 9 -27.79 -7.00 -33.90
C ALA A 9 -27.55 -8.14 -32.89
N PRO A 10 -26.99 -9.29 -33.31
CA PRO A 10 -26.58 -10.34 -32.38
C PRO A 10 -25.46 -9.79 -31.47
N SER A 11 -25.54 -10.10 -30.19
CA SER A 11 -24.55 -9.64 -29.20
C SER A 11 -24.28 -10.74 -28.20
N ILE A 12 -23.00 -11.03 -28.03
CA ILE A 12 -22.48 -11.96 -27.03
C ILE A 12 -21.65 -11.11 -26.07
N GLY A 13 -21.98 -11.15 -24.79
CA GLY A 13 -21.26 -10.45 -23.74
C GLY A 13 -21.17 -11.33 -22.52
N PHE A 14 -20.02 -11.31 -21.84
CA PHE A 14 -19.87 -11.92 -20.53
C PHE A 14 -19.84 -10.83 -19.47
N ALA A 15 -20.38 -11.12 -18.29
CA ALA A 15 -20.35 -10.23 -17.14
C ALA A 15 -19.45 -10.84 -16.07
N VAL A 16 -18.48 -10.05 -15.58
CA VAL A 16 -17.72 -10.42 -14.38
C VAL A 16 -18.34 -9.70 -13.20
N VAL A 17 -18.81 -10.47 -12.23
CA VAL A 17 -19.28 -9.92 -10.95
C VAL A 17 -18.11 -9.91 -9.99
N ILE A 18 -17.49 -8.74 -9.81
CA ILE A 18 -16.27 -8.55 -9.01
C ILE A 18 -16.40 -9.14 -7.61
N ASN A 19 -17.54 -8.94 -6.94
CA ASN A 19 -17.75 -9.47 -5.58
C ASN A 19 -17.73 -11.00 -5.53
N GLN A 20 -18.29 -11.68 -6.53
CA GLN A 20 -18.29 -13.15 -6.57
C GLN A 20 -16.90 -13.69 -6.89
N LEU A 21 -16.16 -13.00 -7.76
CA LEU A 21 -14.77 -13.34 -8.06
C LEU A 21 -13.88 -13.21 -6.81
N MET A 22 -13.99 -12.10 -6.08
CA MET A 22 -13.25 -11.87 -4.84
C MET A 22 -13.56 -12.94 -3.78
N ALA A 23 -14.84 -13.28 -3.58
CA ALA A 23 -15.24 -14.31 -2.64
C ALA A 23 -14.74 -15.72 -3.05
N ALA A 24 -14.67 -16.01 -4.35
CA ALA A 24 -14.12 -17.26 -4.85
C ALA A 24 -12.59 -17.35 -4.63
N LEU A 25 -11.85 -16.27 -4.88
CA LEU A 25 -10.41 -16.18 -4.61
C LEU A 25 -10.10 -16.37 -3.13
N GLN A 26 -10.90 -15.76 -2.24
CA GLN A 26 -10.75 -15.91 -0.79
C GLN A 26 -10.94 -17.36 -0.33
N ARG A 27 -11.93 -18.09 -0.89
CA ARG A 27 -12.17 -19.52 -0.56
C ARG A 27 -11.03 -20.44 -0.96
N GLN A 28 -10.26 -20.07 -1.98
CA GLN A 28 -9.13 -20.87 -2.46
C GLN A 28 -7.86 -20.67 -1.61
N ASN A 29 -7.87 -19.78 -0.60
CA ASN A 29 -6.72 -19.48 0.26
C ASN A 29 -5.42 -19.26 -0.54
N VAL A 30 -5.56 -18.71 -1.76
CA VAL A 30 -4.40 -18.46 -2.62
C VAL A 30 -3.61 -17.35 -1.94
N ARG A 31 -2.41 -17.69 -1.48
CA ARG A 31 -1.47 -16.71 -0.95
C ARG A 31 -1.03 -15.81 -2.09
N ILE A 32 -1.60 -14.62 -2.17
CA ILE A 32 -1.10 -13.57 -3.05
C ILE A 32 0.17 -13.05 -2.37
N PRO A 33 1.36 -13.17 -3.00
CA PRO A 33 2.57 -12.59 -2.44
C PRO A 33 2.36 -11.08 -2.32
N PHE A 34 2.29 -10.59 -1.09
CA PHE A 34 2.30 -9.17 -0.78
C PHE A 34 3.69 -8.82 -0.32
N GLU A 35 4.48 -8.22 -1.20
CA GLU A 35 5.78 -7.66 -0.84
C GLU A 35 5.53 -6.22 -0.38
N ASN A 36 5.55 -6.00 0.93
CA ASN A 36 5.53 -4.65 1.47
C ASN A 36 6.92 -4.04 1.30
N THR A 37 7.14 -3.33 0.19
CA THR A 37 8.41 -2.65 -0.12
C THR A 37 8.51 -1.26 0.49
N THR A 38 7.56 -0.90 1.37
CA THR A 38 7.46 0.43 1.96
C THR A 38 8.56 0.63 2.98
N LYS A 39 9.33 1.71 2.83
CA LYS A 39 10.34 2.16 3.79
C LYS A 39 9.75 3.21 4.71
N TRP A 40 10.06 3.12 5.99
CA TRP A 40 9.58 4.03 7.02
C TRP A 40 10.66 4.97 7.49
N PHE A 41 10.39 6.27 7.41
CA PHE A 41 11.29 7.33 7.83
C PHE A 41 10.73 7.97 9.09
N ILE A 42 11.32 7.63 10.22
CA ILE A 42 10.92 8.16 11.52
C ILE A 42 11.83 9.32 11.88
N TYR A 43 11.26 10.50 12.13
CA TYR A 43 12.06 11.71 12.35
C TYR A 43 11.68 12.46 13.63
N SER A 44 12.68 13.03 14.30
CA SER A 44 12.45 14.08 15.30
C SER A 44 12.23 15.43 14.60
N GLN A 45 11.60 16.39 15.29
CA GLN A 45 11.25 17.70 14.71
C GLN A 45 12.45 18.42 14.08
N GLN A 46 13.64 18.24 14.65
CA GLN A 46 14.89 18.84 14.20
C GLN A 46 15.34 18.30 12.82
N TYR A 47 15.16 17.01 12.55
CA TYR A 47 15.62 16.36 11.32
C TYR A 47 14.51 16.16 10.27
N ARG A 48 13.34 16.78 10.49
CA ARG A 48 12.21 16.70 9.57
C ARG A 48 12.58 17.10 8.14
N GLN A 49 13.37 18.16 7.96
CA GLN A 49 13.74 18.62 6.62
C GLN A 49 14.64 17.62 5.89
N ASP A 50 15.56 16.98 6.60
CA ASP A 50 16.47 16.01 6.03
C ASP A 50 15.73 14.73 5.64
N ALA A 51 14.85 14.24 6.52
CA ALA A 51 13.97 13.10 6.21
C ALA A 51 13.07 13.37 4.98
N ILE A 52 12.54 14.60 4.83
CA ILE A 52 11.74 14.97 3.66
C ILE A 52 12.59 14.96 2.37
N LYS A 53 13.80 15.53 2.40
CA LYS A 53 14.69 15.57 1.23
C LYS A 53 15.06 14.16 0.77
N ASP A 54 15.47 13.29 1.69
CA ASP A 54 15.84 11.92 1.37
C ASP A 54 14.63 11.12 0.86
N ALA A 55 13.45 11.31 1.47
CA ALA A 55 12.22 10.68 1.00
C ALA A 55 11.84 11.15 -0.42
N GLN A 56 12.06 12.42 -0.76
CA GLN A 56 11.84 12.91 -2.13
C GLN A 56 12.78 12.23 -3.13
N VAL A 57 14.06 12.07 -2.80
CA VAL A 57 15.04 11.38 -3.63
C VAL A 57 14.62 9.93 -3.87
N LEU A 58 14.26 9.18 -2.82
CA LEU A 58 13.83 7.78 -2.96
C LEU A 58 12.52 7.65 -3.75
N ARG A 59 11.53 8.53 -3.50
CA ARG A 59 10.28 8.54 -4.27
C ARG A 59 10.50 8.84 -5.75
N SER A 60 11.45 9.71 -6.08
CA SER A 60 11.82 9.98 -7.48
C SER A 60 12.43 8.77 -8.19
N ARG A 61 12.96 7.80 -7.42
CA ARG A 61 13.50 6.52 -7.93
C ARG A 61 12.43 5.42 -8.01
N GLY A 62 11.18 5.74 -7.66
CA GLY A 62 10.06 4.79 -7.65
C GLY A 62 9.94 3.98 -6.35
N GLU A 63 10.70 4.32 -5.31
CA GLU A 63 10.60 3.63 -4.02
C GLU A 63 9.42 4.15 -3.20
N GLN A 64 8.77 3.25 -2.46
CA GLN A 64 7.70 3.58 -1.54
C GLN A 64 8.29 4.01 -0.20
N VAL A 65 8.05 5.28 0.18
CA VAL A 65 8.55 5.84 1.45
C VAL A 65 7.42 6.54 2.19
N GLU A 66 7.26 6.21 3.46
CA GLU A 66 6.35 6.86 4.41
C GLU A 66 7.13 7.60 5.50
N LEU A 67 6.61 8.74 5.94
CA LEU A 67 7.24 9.64 6.90
C LEU A 67 6.40 9.67 8.18
N MET A 68 7.02 9.41 9.32
CA MET A 68 6.34 9.36 10.62
C MET A 68 7.09 10.20 11.66
N PRO A 69 6.43 11.10 12.40
CA PRO A 69 7.09 11.86 13.46
C PRO A 69 7.30 10.98 14.70
N LEU A 70 8.48 11.07 15.30
CA LEU A 70 8.73 10.53 16.63
C LEU A 70 8.00 11.41 17.67
N THR A 71 7.12 10.80 18.45
CA THR A 71 6.38 11.49 19.53
C THR A 71 6.52 10.74 20.84
N GLU A 72 6.08 11.33 21.95
CA GLU A 72 6.07 10.65 23.27
C GLU A 72 5.22 9.37 23.27
N GLN A 73 4.18 9.33 22.43
CA GLN A 73 3.28 8.19 22.28
C GLN A 73 3.77 7.20 21.22
N ASN A 74 4.42 7.70 20.17
CA ASN A 74 4.98 6.89 19.09
C ASN A 74 6.50 6.89 19.21
N THR A 75 6.99 6.12 20.17
CA THR A 75 8.42 5.93 20.39
C THR A 75 9.01 4.94 19.37
N LYS A 76 10.33 4.89 19.31
CA LYS A 76 11.06 3.93 18.47
C LYS A 76 10.59 2.48 18.69
N ALA A 77 10.40 2.07 19.94
CA ALA A 77 9.93 0.72 20.28
C ALA A 77 8.52 0.42 19.75
N VAL A 78 7.64 1.43 19.68
CA VAL A 78 6.28 1.28 19.12
C VAL A 78 6.37 1.01 17.62
N TYR A 79 7.22 1.76 16.91
CA TYR A 79 7.40 1.58 15.48
C TYR A 79 8.10 0.27 15.11
N GLU A 80 9.11 -0.16 15.86
CA GLU A 80 9.78 -1.44 15.64
C GLU A 80 8.79 -2.61 15.80
N LYS A 81 7.96 -2.58 16.84
CA LYS A 81 6.93 -3.60 17.05
C LYS A 81 5.89 -3.59 15.92
N TYR A 82 5.45 -2.41 15.49
CA TYR A 82 4.45 -2.30 14.43
C TYR A 82 5.02 -2.78 13.07
N ALA A 83 6.29 -2.50 12.79
CA ALA A 83 6.97 -2.96 11.60
C ALA A 83 7.10 -4.48 11.54
N GLU A 84 7.41 -5.12 12.67
CA GLU A 84 7.45 -6.58 12.80
C GLU A 84 6.08 -7.21 12.51
N GLU A 85 5.01 -6.64 13.07
CA GLU A 85 3.63 -7.11 12.87
C GLU A 85 3.12 -6.91 11.42
N ASN A 86 3.61 -5.89 10.71
CA ASN A 86 3.12 -5.51 9.37
C ASN A 86 4.11 -5.81 8.22
N HIS A 87 5.18 -6.56 8.51
CA HIS A 87 6.23 -6.91 7.56
C HIS A 87 6.82 -5.70 6.80
N ILE A 88 7.01 -4.58 7.48
CA ILE A 88 7.68 -3.40 6.90
C ILE A 88 9.14 -3.76 6.61
N GLN A 89 9.62 -3.43 5.41
CA GLN A 89 10.94 -3.89 4.94
C GLN A 89 12.10 -3.18 5.64
N ASP A 90 12.02 -1.85 5.77
CA ASP A 90 13.09 -1.02 6.32
C ASP A 90 12.55 0.13 7.16
N ILE A 91 13.18 0.38 8.30
CA ILE A 91 12.93 1.56 9.13
C ILE A 91 14.23 2.37 9.25
N ILE A 92 14.17 3.65 8.91
CA ILE A 92 15.27 4.61 9.04
C ILE A 92 14.89 5.65 10.08
N PHE A 93 15.76 5.83 11.07
CA PHE A 93 15.57 6.81 12.14
C PHE A 93 16.45 8.04 11.92
N TYR A 94 15.82 9.20 11.86
CA TYR A 94 16.41 10.53 11.81
C TYR A 94 16.28 11.17 13.20
N MET A 95 17.35 11.13 14.00
CA MET A 95 17.34 11.47 15.43
C MET A 95 18.43 12.45 15.82
#